data_AF-A0A063YPJ8-F1
#
_entry.id   AF-A0A063YPJ8-F1
#
_cell.length_a   1.000
_cell.length_b   1.000
_cell.length_c   1.000
_cell.angle_alpha   90.00
_cell.angle_beta   90.00
_cell.angle_gamma   90.00
#
_symmetry.space_group_name_H-M   'P 1'
#
loop_
_entity.id
_entity.type
_entity.pdbx_description
1 polymer ?
#
loop_
_entity_poly.entity_id
_entity_poly.type
_entity_poly.pdbx_seq_one_letter_code
_entity_poly.pdbx_strand_id
1 'polypeptide(L)'
;MSTITTFDSTVESLLDLLESIQECRTQLPDFQRGWVWDDERIRNLLISVSLSYPIGAVMMLQTGNPNVRFASRPIEGVDNVNQVEPERLILDGQQRLTALFQSLKLKAPVATRDKRDKAIKRFYYIDIDKMLDPNVDREETIVSVPEDRIIRGPGGRVVLDCSDLEKECEAGMLPVNLLFDPAGLLAWQTRYFSDSTKIAERSLKWQKLMTDVFPRFQQYQVPVIMLRKPTPKEAVCQVFENVNTGGVSLTVFELLTATFAAEDFKLRDDWEEKEAKLKRSGEIYNKVLADISSTDFLQAVALLATYNRRKAGDGVAVSCKRRDILQLTLADYQRWADRVTEGFIQAAQFLHEQHVFSARDLPYGTQLIPLAAIFVELGKEAHNVCVRDRIARWYWCGVLGELYGGATETRIARDVVEVVEWIRGGAEPTTVRDAHFAADRLFTLRTRNSAAYKGLHALLMREGARDFLSGVPIDIQTYYGESIDIHHIFPRDYCEKRGIEKAKYDCIMNKTPLSYKTNRMIGRDAPSVYLKKLEERKGVSAAVLDDILQTHVIDVASIRADDFDQFFEKRRLALLAMIERVMGKKVE
;
A
#
# COMPACT_ATOMS: atom_id res chain seq x y z
N MET A 1 12.06 0.70 -41.50
CA MET A 1 12.75 0.39 -40.23
C MET A 1 11.76 0.63 -39.11
N SER A 2 11.24 -0.44 -38.51
CA SER A 2 10.26 -0.38 -37.42
C SER A 2 10.96 0.11 -36.15
N THR A 3 10.75 1.35 -35.74
CA THR A 3 11.24 1.85 -34.47
C THR A 3 10.59 1.08 -33.33
N ILE A 4 11.41 0.34 -32.59
CA ILE A 4 11.09 -0.54 -31.44
C ILE A 4 10.61 0.28 -30.21
N THR A 5 10.58 1.60 -30.30
CA THR A 5 10.24 2.52 -29.21
C THR A 5 8.74 2.83 -29.19
N THR A 6 8.07 2.48 -28.09
CA THR A 6 6.65 2.79 -27.83
C THR A 6 6.44 4.18 -27.21
N PHE A 7 7.49 4.97 -27.06
CA PHE A 7 7.44 6.34 -26.57
C PHE A 7 8.33 7.25 -27.43
N ASP A 8 8.06 8.54 -27.36
CA ASP A 8 8.87 9.59 -27.96
C ASP A 8 9.11 10.73 -26.96
N SER A 9 10.26 11.37 -27.10
CA SER A 9 10.62 12.56 -26.35
C SER A 9 10.67 13.74 -27.31
N THR A 10 9.80 14.71 -27.11
CA THR A 10 9.68 15.91 -27.94
C THR A 10 9.76 17.15 -27.06
N VAL A 11 9.72 18.31 -27.69
CA VAL A 11 9.50 19.60 -27.01
C VAL A 11 8.21 20.20 -27.55
N GLU A 12 7.40 20.74 -26.65
CA GLU A 12 6.18 21.46 -27.01
C GLU A 12 6.22 22.87 -26.42
N SER A 13 5.62 23.82 -27.13
CA SER A 13 5.43 25.17 -26.62
C SER A 13 4.56 25.15 -25.36
N LEU A 14 4.94 25.91 -24.34
CA LEU A 14 4.11 26.12 -23.15
C LEU A 14 2.73 26.65 -23.55
N LEU A 15 2.66 27.56 -24.53
CA LEU A 15 1.39 28.11 -24.99
C LEU A 15 0.46 27.02 -25.53
N ASP A 16 0.96 26.18 -26.44
CA ASP A 16 0.19 25.11 -27.07
C ASP A 16 -0.28 24.07 -26.03
N LEU A 17 0.56 23.78 -25.03
CA LEU A 17 0.20 22.91 -23.91
C LEU A 17 -0.96 23.47 -23.09
N LEU A 18 -0.90 24.77 -22.74
CA LEU A 18 -1.93 25.44 -21.97
C LEU A 18 -3.25 25.59 -22.77
N GLU A 19 -3.17 25.81 -24.08
CA GLU A 19 -4.34 25.84 -24.96
C GLU A 19 -5.01 24.47 -25.08
N SER A 20 -4.21 23.41 -25.25
CA SER A 20 -4.71 22.03 -25.26
C SER A 20 -5.42 21.64 -23.95
N ILE A 21 -4.98 22.18 -22.82
CA ILE A 21 -5.66 22.04 -21.51
C ILE A 21 -6.99 22.81 -21.51
N GLN A 22 -6.98 24.07 -21.97
CA GLN A 22 -8.16 24.92 -22.02
C GLN A 22 -9.28 24.32 -22.90
N GLU A 23 -8.90 23.64 -23.97
CA GLU A 23 -9.80 22.99 -24.93
C GLU A 23 -10.16 21.54 -24.54
N CYS A 24 -9.78 21.10 -23.33
CA CYS A 24 -10.01 19.75 -22.81
C CYS A 24 -9.41 18.60 -23.66
N ARG A 25 -8.47 18.88 -24.59
CA ARG A 25 -7.75 17.84 -25.35
C ARG A 25 -6.67 17.15 -24.51
N THR A 26 -6.12 17.87 -23.53
CA THR A 26 -5.22 17.32 -22.50
C THR A 26 -5.93 17.30 -21.16
N GLN A 27 -6.09 16.11 -20.57
CA GLN A 27 -6.79 15.91 -19.29
C GLN A 27 -5.94 15.15 -18.28
N LEU A 28 -6.45 15.02 -17.06
CA LEU A 28 -5.86 14.19 -16.01
C LEU A 28 -6.56 12.83 -15.96
N PRO A 29 -5.85 11.74 -15.70
CA PRO A 29 -6.48 10.51 -15.26
C PRO A 29 -7.22 10.74 -13.92
N ASP A 30 -8.42 10.20 -13.77
CA ASP A 30 -9.29 10.44 -12.60
C ASP A 30 -8.69 9.93 -11.28
N PHE A 31 -7.83 8.92 -11.36
CA PHE A 31 -7.09 8.37 -10.22
C PHE A 31 -5.93 9.25 -9.73
N GLN A 32 -5.58 10.33 -10.44
CA GLN A 32 -4.59 11.29 -9.94
C GLN A 32 -5.17 12.13 -8.81
N ARG A 33 -4.35 12.32 -7.77
CA ARG A 33 -4.67 13.13 -6.60
C ARG A 33 -5.16 14.54 -6.99
N GLY A 34 -5.96 15.13 -6.11
CA GLY A 34 -6.32 16.54 -6.22
C GLY A 34 -5.10 17.48 -6.24
N TRP A 35 -5.37 18.74 -6.55
CA TRP A 35 -4.39 19.83 -6.50
C TRP A 35 -3.91 20.11 -5.06
N VAL A 36 -2.58 20.17 -4.86
CA VAL A 36 -1.95 20.27 -3.51
C VAL A 36 -0.75 21.21 -3.44
N TRP A 37 -0.43 21.95 -4.50
CA TRP A 37 0.69 22.88 -4.47
C TRP A 37 0.39 24.12 -3.62
N ASP A 38 1.42 24.57 -2.90
CA ASP A 38 1.41 25.80 -2.11
C ASP A 38 1.81 27.03 -2.96
N ASP A 39 1.57 28.21 -2.42
CA ASP A 39 1.88 29.51 -3.05
C ASP A 39 3.36 29.68 -3.43
N GLU A 40 4.27 29.17 -2.59
CA GLU A 40 5.71 29.30 -2.77
C GLU A 40 6.19 28.49 -3.99
N ARG A 41 5.70 27.26 -4.16
CA ARG A 41 6.01 26.40 -5.31
C ARG A 41 5.53 27.02 -6.63
N ILE A 42 4.33 27.61 -6.63
CA ILE A 42 3.77 28.27 -7.83
C ILE A 42 4.62 29.48 -8.22
N ARG A 43 4.97 30.31 -7.23
CA ARG A 43 5.86 31.47 -7.45
C ARG A 43 7.22 31.05 -7.99
N ASN A 44 7.85 30.04 -7.38
CA ASN A 44 9.15 29.53 -7.81
C ASN A 44 9.10 28.92 -9.23
N LEU A 45 7.98 28.29 -9.60
CA LEU A 45 7.77 27.80 -10.96
C LEU A 45 7.71 28.95 -11.96
N LEU A 46 6.94 30.01 -11.67
CA LEU A 46 6.84 31.20 -12.52
C LEU A 46 8.19 31.91 -12.67
N ILE A 47 8.95 32.03 -11.58
CA ILE A 47 10.32 32.58 -11.62
C ILE A 47 11.21 31.73 -12.53
N SER A 48 11.14 30.40 -12.42
CA SER A 48 11.94 29.50 -13.27
C SER A 48 11.63 29.69 -14.76
N VAL A 49 10.35 29.82 -15.12
CA VAL A 49 9.93 30.15 -16.49
C VAL A 49 10.46 31.53 -16.91
N SER A 50 10.38 32.52 -16.03
CA SER A 50 10.88 33.89 -16.30
C SER A 50 12.39 33.99 -16.49
N LEU A 51 13.14 32.97 -16.07
CA LEU A 51 14.59 32.86 -16.25
C LEU A 51 14.97 31.88 -17.37
N SER A 52 13.98 31.31 -18.07
CA SER A 52 14.16 30.22 -19.02
C SER A 52 14.88 28.99 -18.44
N TYR A 53 14.74 28.77 -17.12
CA TYR A 53 15.29 27.59 -16.46
C TYR A 53 14.38 26.38 -16.68
N PRO A 54 14.95 25.16 -16.82
CA PRO A 54 14.16 23.97 -17.08
C PRO A 54 13.26 23.63 -15.88
N ILE A 55 11.94 23.58 -16.10
CA ILE A 55 10.96 23.19 -15.09
C ILE A 55 10.75 21.67 -14.99
N GLY A 56 11.59 20.89 -15.67
CA GLY A 56 11.52 19.43 -15.81
C GLY A 56 10.61 18.97 -16.95
N ALA A 57 10.72 17.70 -17.34
CA ALA A 57 9.87 17.10 -18.36
C ALA A 57 8.45 16.84 -17.83
N VAL A 58 7.46 16.81 -18.73
CA VAL A 58 6.10 16.33 -18.45
C VAL A 58 5.88 15.01 -19.19
N MET A 59 5.10 14.12 -18.60
CA MET A 59 4.85 12.81 -19.19
C MET A 59 3.39 12.66 -19.52
N MET A 60 3.09 12.16 -20.72
CA MET A 60 1.74 12.06 -21.23
C MET A 60 1.48 10.69 -21.85
N LEU A 61 0.21 10.28 -21.85
CA LEU A 61 -0.28 9.08 -22.51
C LEU A 61 -1.20 9.49 -23.65
N GLN A 62 -0.87 9.07 -24.87
CA GLN A 62 -1.77 9.22 -26.01
C GLN A 62 -2.98 8.29 -25.86
N THR A 63 -4.18 8.83 -25.96
CA THR A 63 -5.44 8.07 -25.83
C THR A 63 -5.83 7.38 -27.15
N GLY A 64 -6.90 6.59 -27.12
CA GLY A 64 -7.40 5.86 -28.28
C GLY A 64 -6.82 4.47 -28.47
N ASN A 65 -6.19 3.90 -27.44
CA ASN A 65 -5.93 2.46 -27.35
C ASN A 65 -7.15 1.77 -26.70
N PRO A 66 -7.83 0.83 -27.37
CA PRO A 66 -8.96 0.09 -26.78
C PRO A 66 -8.60 -0.66 -25.50
N ASN A 67 -7.35 -1.10 -25.36
CA ASN A 67 -6.86 -1.91 -24.25
C ASN A 67 -6.34 -1.07 -23.06
N VAL A 68 -6.25 0.26 -23.22
CA VAL A 68 -5.80 1.19 -22.18
C VAL A 68 -6.81 2.32 -22.09
N ARG A 69 -7.85 2.12 -21.28
CA ARG A 69 -8.86 3.13 -20.97
C ARG A 69 -8.75 3.50 -19.50
N PHE A 70 -8.65 4.79 -19.24
CA PHE A 70 -8.69 5.38 -17.91
C PHE A 70 -9.80 6.40 -17.89
N ALA A 71 -10.58 6.44 -16.81
CA ALA A 71 -11.45 7.58 -16.54
C ALA A 71 -10.59 8.86 -16.52
N SER A 72 -11.11 9.95 -17.09
CA SER A 72 -10.44 11.24 -17.17
C SER A 72 -11.25 12.33 -16.50
N ARG A 73 -10.53 13.34 -16.01
CA ARG A 73 -11.10 14.56 -15.44
C ARG A 73 -10.35 15.78 -15.96
N PRO A 74 -11.01 16.93 -16.11
CA PRO A 74 -10.35 18.17 -16.48
C PRO A 74 -9.34 18.62 -15.41
N ILE A 75 -8.40 19.46 -15.81
CA ILE A 75 -7.52 20.16 -14.87
C ILE A 75 -8.33 21.17 -14.06
N GLU A 76 -7.92 21.42 -12.81
CA GLU A 76 -8.56 22.41 -11.94
C GLU A 76 -8.65 23.79 -12.61
N GLY A 77 -9.85 24.38 -12.57
CA GLY A 77 -10.13 25.69 -13.15
C GLY A 77 -10.60 25.68 -14.61
N VAL A 78 -10.83 24.51 -15.21
CA VAL A 78 -11.50 24.38 -16.51
C VAL A 78 -13.01 24.18 -16.30
N ASP A 79 -13.82 25.16 -16.75
CA ASP A 79 -15.28 25.18 -16.53
C ASP A 79 -16.06 24.28 -17.52
N ASN A 80 -15.44 23.82 -18.61
CA ASN A 80 -16.06 22.93 -19.60
C ASN A 80 -15.92 21.45 -19.17
N VAL A 81 -16.78 21.05 -18.22
CA VAL A 81 -16.72 19.74 -17.57
C VAL A 81 -17.21 18.59 -18.47
N ASN A 82 -17.96 18.85 -19.55
CA ASN A 82 -18.59 17.81 -20.36
C ASN A 82 -18.35 18.02 -21.86
N GLN A 83 -17.77 17.01 -22.53
CA GLN A 83 -18.03 16.55 -23.92
C GLN A 83 -16.80 16.25 -24.82
N VAL A 84 -15.56 16.53 -24.40
CA VAL A 84 -14.39 16.26 -25.26
C VAL A 84 -13.65 15.01 -24.75
N GLU A 85 -13.59 13.96 -25.57
CA GLU A 85 -12.67 12.86 -25.30
C GLU A 85 -11.23 13.38 -25.38
N PRO A 86 -10.40 13.19 -24.34
CA PRO A 86 -9.03 13.68 -24.35
C PRO A 86 -8.23 12.96 -25.43
N GLU A 87 -7.35 13.69 -26.13
CA GLU A 87 -6.34 13.12 -27.04
C GLU A 87 -5.14 12.55 -26.27
N ARG A 88 -4.91 13.10 -25.06
CA ARG A 88 -3.82 12.71 -24.19
C ARG A 88 -4.13 12.95 -22.71
N LEU A 89 -3.53 12.12 -21.86
CA LEU A 89 -3.63 12.20 -20.40
C LEU A 89 -2.28 12.54 -19.78
N ILE A 90 -2.24 13.46 -18.82
CA ILE A 90 -1.02 13.81 -18.09
C ILE A 90 -0.73 12.72 -17.06
N LEU A 91 0.38 12.01 -17.21
CA LEU A 91 0.85 11.00 -16.25
C LEU A 91 1.78 11.61 -15.19
N ASP A 92 2.57 12.61 -15.59
CA ASP A 92 3.45 13.38 -14.69
C ASP A 92 3.50 14.86 -15.11
N GLY A 93 3.72 15.72 -14.11
CA GLY A 93 3.73 17.17 -14.30
C GLY A 93 2.38 17.82 -14.03
N GLN A 94 1.40 17.07 -13.53
CA GLN A 94 0.06 17.56 -13.18
C GLN A 94 0.12 18.88 -12.42
N GLN A 95 0.86 18.94 -11.32
CA GLN A 95 0.90 20.14 -10.47
C GLN A 95 1.59 21.31 -11.18
N ARG A 96 2.66 21.07 -11.95
CA ARG A 96 3.34 22.13 -12.71
C ARG A 96 2.41 22.73 -13.78
N LEU A 97 1.76 21.87 -14.58
CA LEU A 97 0.85 22.32 -15.63
C LEU A 97 -0.41 22.98 -15.07
N THR A 98 -0.94 22.47 -13.96
CA THR A 98 -2.10 23.08 -13.27
C THR A 98 -1.73 24.47 -12.74
N ALA A 99 -0.56 24.63 -12.12
CA ALA A 99 -0.06 25.92 -11.63
C ALA A 99 0.07 26.94 -12.75
N LEU A 100 0.72 26.56 -13.86
CA LEU A 100 0.93 27.42 -15.02
C LEU A 100 -0.39 27.77 -15.70
N PHE A 101 -1.30 26.79 -15.87
CA PHE A 101 -2.61 27.03 -16.44
C PHE A 101 -3.41 28.05 -15.61
N GLN A 102 -3.54 27.81 -14.31
CA GLN A 102 -4.32 28.70 -13.45
C GLN A 102 -3.69 30.11 -13.36
N SER A 103 -2.36 30.22 -13.31
CA SER A 103 -1.69 31.53 -13.18
C SER A 103 -1.60 32.31 -14.48
N LEU A 104 -1.43 31.65 -15.63
CA LEU A 104 -1.13 32.30 -16.92
C LEU A 104 -2.33 32.40 -17.87
N LYS A 105 -3.38 31.59 -17.69
CA LYS A 105 -4.56 31.59 -18.58
C LYS A 105 -5.85 32.06 -17.91
N LEU A 106 -6.03 31.80 -16.62
CA LEU A 106 -7.28 32.16 -15.93
C LEU A 106 -7.30 33.64 -15.52
N LYS A 107 -8.51 34.21 -15.52
CA LYS A 107 -8.78 35.56 -14.98
C LYS A 107 -9.13 35.54 -13.49
N ALA A 108 -9.53 34.38 -12.98
CA ALA A 108 -9.80 34.16 -11.57
C ALA A 108 -8.48 33.97 -10.79
N PRO A 109 -8.45 34.28 -9.48
CA PRO A 109 -7.27 34.00 -8.66
C PRO A 109 -7.05 32.50 -8.52
N VAL A 110 -5.78 32.09 -8.45
CA VAL A 110 -5.37 30.70 -8.25
C VAL A 110 -5.76 30.25 -6.85
N ALA A 111 -6.56 29.19 -6.75
CA ALA A 111 -6.85 28.55 -5.47
C ALA A 111 -5.63 27.72 -5.04
N THR A 112 -4.98 28.07 -3.93
CA THR A 112 -3.74 27.45 -3.45
C THR A 112 -3.71 27.37 -1.93
N ARG A 113 -2.59 26.98 -1.34
CA ARG A 113 -2.39 26.82 0.11
C ARG A 113 -1.19 27.63 0.59
N ASP A 114 -1.24 28.11 1.83
CA ASP A 114 -0.08 28.72 2.48
C ASP A 114 0.85 27.65 3.08
N LYS A 115 2.00 28.09 3.65
CA LYS A 115 2.96 27.18 4.32
C LYS A 115 2.39 26.40 5.51
N ARG A 116 1.18 26.74 5.98
CA ARG A 116 0.46 26.09 7.08
C ARG A 116 -0.74 25.27 6.59
N ASP A 117 -0.77 24.96 5.29
CA ASP A 117 -1.83 24.18 4.65
C ASP A 117 -3.21 24.86 4.65
N LYS A 118 -3.29 26.17 4.88
CA LYS A 118 -4.55 26.92 4.83
C LYS A 118 -4.90 27.29 3.39
N ALA A 119 -6.14 27.04 2.99
CA ALA A 119 -6.65 27.46 1.68
C ALA A 119 -6.65 28.98 1.54
N ILE A 120 -6.08 29.46 0.44
CA ILE A 120 -5.97 30.88 0.06
C ILE A 120 -6.21 31.03 -1.45
N LYS A 121 -6.49 32.26 -1.90
CA LYS A 121 -6.59 32.61 -3.32
C LYS A 121 -5.62 33.73 -3.66
N ARG A 122 -4.87 33.56 -4.76
CA ARG A 122 -3.75 34.45 -5.11
C ARG A 122 -3.74 34.83 -6.59
N PHE A 123 -3.39 36.07 -6.86
CA PHE A 123 -2.95 36.55 -8.15
C PHE A 123 -1.42 36.66 -8.15
N TYR A 124 -0.80 36.42 -9.30
CA TYR A 124 0.65 36.53 -9.47
C TYR A 124 0.98 37.69 -10.40
N TYR A 125 1.92 38.53 -9.97
CA TYR A 125 2.32 39.73 -10.69
C TYR A 125 3.83 39.75 -10.89
N ILE A 126 4.27 40.30 -12.01
CA ILE A 126 5.66 40.74 -12.22
C ILE A 126 5.79 42.15 -11.65
N ASP A 127 6.68 42.32 -10.69
CA ASP A 127 7.18 43.64 -10.29
C ASP A 127 8.18 44.09 -11.36
N ILE A 128 7.79 45.07 -12.18
CA ILE A 128 8.56 45.50 -13.35
C ILE A 128 9.95 46.02 -12.93
N ASP A 129 10.02 46.76 -11.84
CA ASP A 129 11.27 47.39 -11.41
C ASP A 129 12.25 46.36 -10.91
N LYS A 130 11.77 45.45 -10.05
CA LYS A 130 12.59 44.33 -9.56
C LYS A 130 13.00 43.37 -10.68
N MET A 131 12.11 43.08 -11.63
CA MET A 131 12.40 42.16 -12.72
C MET A 131 13.54 42.64 -13.63
N LEU A 132 13.64 43.97 -13.81
CA LEU A 132 14.64 44.62 -14.66
C LEU A 132 15.93 44.99 -13.93
N ASP A 133 15.96 44.94 -12.60
CA ASP A 133 17.16 45.18 -11.80
C ASP A 133 18.03 43.91 -11.69
N PRO A 134 19.29 43.92 -12.19
CA PRO A 134 20.17 42.76 -12.09
C PRO A 134 20.65 42.46 -10.66
N ASN A 135 20.49 43.39 -9.71
CA ASN A 135 21.00 43.25 -8.33
C ASN A 135 19.94 42.75 -7.34
N VAL A 136 18.68 42.64 -7.76
CA VAL A 136 17.58 42.15 -6.92
C VAL A 136 17.52 40.63 -7.00
N ASP A 137 17.22 39.99 -5.87
CA ASP A 137 16.97 38.55 -5.84
C ASP A 137 15.78 38.22 -6.74
N ARG A 138 15.95 37.25 -7.63
CA ARG A 138 14.91 36.83 -8.58
C ARG A 138 13.68 36.30 -7.86
N GLU A 139 13.82 35.80 -6.63
CA GLU A 139 12.70 35.38 -5.79
C GLU A 139 11.72 36.52 -5.44
N GLU A 140 12.14 37.78 -5.58
CA GLU A 140 11.31 38.95 -5.33
C GLU A 140 10.61 39.50 -6.58
N THR A 141 10.89 38.96 -7.77
CA THR A 141 10.40 39.51 -9.05
C THR A 141 8.96 39.11 -9.37
N ILE A 142 8.51 37.96 -8.85
CA ILE A 142 7.12 37.51 -8.93
C ILE A 142 6.48 37.64 -7.56
N VAL A 143 5.41 38.45 -7.48
CA VAL A 143 4.73 38.77 -6.22
C VAL A 143 3.38 38.06 -6.16
N SER A 144 3.13 37.37 -5.04
CA SER A 144 1.85 36.74 -4.73
C SER A 144 0.93 37.71 -3.99
N VAL A 145 -0.16 38.10 -4.63
CA VAL A 145 -1.11 39.12 -4.15
C VAL A 145 -2.44 38.44 -3.77
N PRO A 146 -3.08 38.79 -2.63
CA PRO A 146 -4.37 38.22 -2.23
C PRO A 146 -5.51 38.47 -3.24
N GLU A 147 -6.65 37.79 -3.07
CA GLU A 147 -7.81 37.90 -3.97
C GLU A 147 -8.40 39.31 -4.09
N ASP A 148 -8.29 40.14 -3.04
CA ASP A 148 -8.70 41.54 -3.04
C ASP A 148 -7.66 42.47 -3.69
N ARG A 149 -6.55 41.90 -4.16
CA ARG A 149 -5.41 42.56 -4.79
C ARG A 149 -4.68 43.58 -3.89
N ILE A 150 -4.78 43.45 -2.56
CA ILE A 150 -4.16 44.37 -1.61
C ILE A 150 -3.24 43.62 -0.63
N ILE A 151 -1.94 43.96 -0.61
CA ILE A 151 -1.00 43.45 0.40
C ILE A 151 -0.97 44.39 1.59
N ARG A 152 -1.19 43.84 2.79
CA ARG A 152 -1.18 44.57 4.06
C ARG A 152 -0.01 44.09 4.93
N GLY A 153 0.74 45.04 5.49
CA GLY A 153 1.85 44.78 6.41
C GLY A 153 1.41 44.70 7.88
N PRO A 154 2.37 44.63 8.82
CA PRO A 154 2.08 44.64 10.25
C PRO A 154 1.22 45.86 10.64
N GLY A 155 0.16 45.62 11.42
CA GLY A 155 -0.80 46.67 11.82
C GLY A 155 -1.85 47.03 10.76
N GLY A 156 -1.96 46.26 9.66
CA GLY A 156 -3.01 46.45 8.65
C GLY A 156 -2.75 47.58 7.65
N ARG A 157 -1.56 48.20 7.71
CA ARG A 157 -1.15 49.23 6.73
C ARG A 157 -1.03 48.62 5.34
N VAL A 158 -1.62 49.27 4.35
CA VAL A 158 -1.49 48.89 2.94
C VAL A 158 -0.03 49.10 2.50
N VAL A 159 0.58 48.03 1.99
CA VAL A 159 1.94 48.00 1.46
C VAL A 159 1.92 48.05 -0.06
N LEU A 160 0.95 47.36 -0.67
CA LEU A 160 0.73 47.35 -2.12
C LEU A 160 -0.78 47.33 -2.38
N ASP A 161 -1.23 48.16 -3.29
CA ASP A 161 -2.63 48.20 -3.73
C ASP A 161 -2.68 48.00 -5.25
N CYS A 162 -3.27 46.90 -5.66
CA CYS A 162 -3.52 46.52 -7.05
C CYS A 162 -5.03 46.32 -7.29
N SER A 163 -5.89 46.96 -6.49
CA SER A 163 -7.36 46.75 -6.53
C SER A 163 -8.00 47.09 -7.88
N ASP A 164 -7.35 47.93 -8.67
CA ASP A 164 -7.81 48.37 -9.98
C ASP A 164 -6.60 48.62 -10.91
N LEU A 165 -6.91 48.77 -12.20
CA LEU A 165 -5.91 48.92 -13.26
C LEU A 165 -5.02 50.15 -13.08
N GLU A 166 -5.56 51.26 -12.55
CA GLU A 166 -4.77 52.47 -12.33
C GLU A 166 -3.69 52.23 -11.28
N LYS A 167 -4.08 51.64 -10.15
CA LYS A 167 -3.13 51.33 -9.07
C LYS A 167 -2.14 50.24 -9.45
N GLU A 168 -2.55 49.23 -10.21
CA GLU A 168 -1.64 48.22 -10.79
C GLU A 168 -0.55 48.88 -11.66
N CYS A 169 -0.96 49.75 -12.58
CA CYS A 169 -0.02 50.46 -13.45
C CYS A 169 0.84 51.47 -12.68
N GLU A 170 0.28 52.16 -11.69
CA GLU A 170 1.03 53.10 -10.85
C GLU A 170 2.13 52.38 -10.05
N ALA A 171 1.79 51.23 -9.46
CA ALA A 171 2.72 50.39 -8.71
C ALA A 171 3.70 49.59 -9.59
N GLY A 172 3.53 49.58 -10.92
CA GLY A 172 4.39 48.81 -11.82
C GLY A 172 4.21 47.30 -11.70
N MET A 173 3.00 46.86 -11.33
CA MET A 173 2.67 45.45 -11.11
C MET A 173 1.91 44.91 -12.31
N LEU A 174 2.57 44.12 -13.16
CA LEU A 174 1.98 43.51 -14.35
C LEU A 174 1.43 42.11 -14.03
N PRO A 175 0.12 41.84 -14.15
CA PRO A 175 -0.44 40.51 -13.94
C PRO A 175 0.14 39.48 -14.93
N VAL A 176 0.58 38.32 -14.45
CA VAL A 176 1.23 37.30 -15.31
C VAL A 176 0.28 36.66 -16.32
N ASN A 177 -1.03 36.62 -16.03
CA ASN A 177 -2.03 36.10 -16.96
C ASN A 177 -2.22 36.97 -18.21
N LEU A 178 -1.80 38.23 -18.19
CA LEU A 178 -1.84 39.09 -19.37
C LEU A 178 -0.77 38.71 -20.42
N LEU A 179 0.26 37.93 -20.05
CA LEU A 179 1.32 37.52 -20.98
C LEU A 179 0.80 36.69 -22.17
N PHE A 180 -0.35 36.05 -22.01
CA PHE A 180 -1.05 35.27 -23.03
C PHE A 180 -2.46 35.80 -23.37
N ASP A 181 -2.77 37.03 -22.96
CA ASP A 181 -3.99 37.76 -23.32
C ASP A 181 -3.61 39.05 -24.07
N PRO A 182 -3.43 39.00 -25.40
CA PRO A 182 -2.98 40.16 -26.17
C PRO A 182 -3.88 41.40 -26.02
N ALA A 183 -5.20 41.20 -25.88
CA ALA A 183 -6.15 42.29 -25.72
C ALA A 183 -6.04 42.92 -24.32
N GLY A 184 -5.97 42.08 -23.28
CA GLY A 184 -5.77 42.53 -21.90
C GLY A 184 -4.42 43.23 -21.70
N LEU A 185 -3.35 42.69 -22.28
CA LEU A 185 -2.01 43.27 -22.22
C LEU A 185 -1.95 44.65 -22.90
N LEU A 186 -2.61 44.81 -24.05
CA LEU A 186 -2.69 46.10 -24.75
C LEU A 186 -3.46 47.14 -23.93
N ALA A 187 -4.56 46.74 -23.31
CA ALA A 187 -5.33 47.63 -22.43
C ALA A 187 -4.49 48.08 -21.21
N TRP A 188 -3.76 47.14 -20.60
CA TRP A 188 -2.85 47.44 -19.49
C TRP A 188 -1.71 48.35 -19.92
N GLN A 189 -1.08 48.06 -21.06
CA GLN A 189 -0.01 48.88 -21.65
C GLN A 189 -0.48 50.32 -21.89
N THR A 190 -1.67 50.49 -22.48
CA THR A 190 -2.24 51.81 -22.75
C THR A 190 -2.39 52.63 -21.47
N ARG A 191 -2.86 52.00 -20.38
CA ARG A 191 -2.96 52.67 -19.08
C ARG A 191 -1.58 52.95 -18.47
N TYR A 192 -0.63 52.03 -18.58
CA TYR A 192 0.73 52.22 -18.08
C TYR A 192 1.43 53.43 -18.75
N PHE A 193 1.13 53.74 -20.02
CA PHE A 193 1.69 54.90 -20.70
C PHE A 193 0.89 56.21 -20.57
N SER A 194 -0.25 56.19 -19.88
CA SER A 194 -1.11 57.39 -19.78
C SER A 194 -0.54 58.52 -18.93
N ASP A 195 0.41 58.24 -18.03
CA ASP A 195 1.11 59.26 -17.24
C ASP A 195 2.23 59.89 -18.06
N SER A 196 1.97 61.07 -18.61
CA SER A 196 2.89 61.82 -19.48
C SER A 196 4.23 62.13 -18.85
N THR A 197 4.31 62.19 -17.52
CA THR A 197 5.55 62.50 -16.80
C THR A 197 6.53 61.32 -16.74
N LYS A 198 6.02 60.09 -16.88
CA LYS A 198 6.81 58.85 -16.76
C LYS A 198 7.02 58.11 -18.08
N ILE A 199 6.52 58.64 -19.21
CA ILE A 199 6.53 57.95 -20.52
C ILE A 199 7.94 57.49 -20.92
N ALA A 200 8.95 58.36 -20.82
CA ALA A 200 10.31 58.03 -21.26
C ALA A 200 10.89 56.85 -20.46
N GLU A 201 10.75 56.88 -19.14
CA GLU A 201 11.19 55.82 -18.24
C GLU A 201 10.41 54.51 -18.47
N ARG A 202 9.08 54.60 -18.50
CA ARG A 202 8.20 53.43 -18.71
C ARG A 202 8.42 52.80 -20.08
N SER A 203 8.76 53.58 -21.10
CA SER A 203 8.99 53.09 -22.46
C SER A 203 10.24 52.23 -22.51
N LEU A 204 11.32 52.69 -21.85
CA LEU A 204 12.54 51.90 -21.72
C LEU A 204 12.32 50.60 -20.94
N LYS A 205 11.57 50.66 -19.83
CA LYS A 205 11.21 49.46 -19.04
C LYS A 205 10.39 48.47 -19.89
N TRP A 206 9.38 48.97 -20.59
CA TRP A 206 8.52 48.15 -21.44
C TRP A 206 9.28 47.50 -22.60
N GLN A 207 10.18 48.25 -23.24
CA GLN A 207 11.06 47.71 -24.29
C GLN A 207 11.89 46.53 -23.76
N LYS A 208 12.45 46.65 -22.55
CA LYS A 208 13.19 45.54 -21.91
C LYS A 208 12.28 44.37 -21.58
N LEU A 209 11.07 44.58 -21.05
CA LEU A 209 10.11 43.48 -20.81
C LEU A 209 9.77 42.72 -22.10
N MET A 210 9.46 43.46 -23.17
CA MET A 210 9.13 42.89 -24.49
C MET A 210 10.30 42.10 -25.10
N THR A 211 11.53 42.53 -24.86
CA THR A 211 12.73 41.91 -25.45
C THR A 211 13.25 40.75 -24.61
N ASP A 212 13.28 40.92 -23.28
CA ASP A 212 14.01 40.05 -22.38
C ASP A 212 13.10 39.13 -21.56
N VAL A 213 11.85 39.52 -21.28
CA VAL A 213 10.97 38.80 -20.34
C VAL A 213 9.84 38.07 -21.05
N PHE A 214 9.05 38.76 -21.88
CA PHE A 214 7.88 38.16 -22.52
C PHE A 214 8.22 36.95 -23.41
N PRO A 215 9.31 36.97 -24.21
CA PRO A 215 9.69 35.81 -25.01
C PRO A 215 10.01 34.58 -24.15
N ARG A 216 10.51 34.76 -22.91
CA ARG A 216 10.83 33.65 -22.01
C ARG A 216 9.59 32.88 -21.56
N PHE A 217 8.43 33.53 -21.50
CA PHE A 217 7.15 32.85 -21.27
C PHE A 217 6.53 32.36 -22.58
N GLN A 218 6.46 33.24 -23.59
CA GLN A 218 5.72 33.00 -24.82
C GLN A 218 6.36 31.94 -25.72
N GLN A 219 7.68 31.81 -25.70
CA GLN A 219 8.44 30.84 -26.48
C GLN A 219 8.99 29.70 -25.63
N TYR A 220 8.60 29.62 -24.36
CA TYR A 220 9.08 28.59 -23.44
C TYR A 220 8.75 27.20 -23.99
N GLN A 221 9.76 26.32 -24.03
CA GLN A 221 9.61 24.94 -24.51
C GLN A 221 9.64 23.99 -23.32
N VAL A 222 8.62 23.14 -23.22
CA VAL A 222 8.52 22.11 -22.19
C VAL A 222 8.92 20.77 -22.82
N PRO A 223 9.88 20.03 -22.24
CA PRO A 223 10.16 18.67 -22.68
C PRO A 223 8.96 17.76 -22.39
N VAL A 224 8.45 17.07 -23.40
CA VAL A 224 7.31 16.15 -23.29
C VAL A 224 7.77 14.73 -23.61
N ILE A 225 7.47 13.79 -22.71
CA ILE A 225 7.64 12.36 -22.94
C ILE A 225 6.25 11.78 -23.21
N MET A 226 6.01 11.32 -24.43
CA MET A 226 4.72 10.82 -24.87
C MET A 226 4.74 9.29 -24.99
N LEU A 227 3.91 8.61 -24.21
CA LEU A 227 3.63 7.18 -24.36
C LEU A 227 2.60 7.00 -25.48
N ARG A 228 2.98 6.31 -26.56
CA ARG A 228 2.14 6.15 -27.74
C ARG A 228 1.07 5.08 -27.54
N LYS A 229 0.06 5.07 -28.42
CA LYS A 229 -1.04 4.10 -28.40
C LYS A 229 -0.59 2.63 -28.27
N PRO A 230 0.51 2.17 -28.93
CA PRO A 230 0.95 0.77 -28.80
C PRO A 230 1.55 0.41 -27.42
N THR A 231 1.77 1.37 -26.52
CA THR A 231 2.35 1.09 -25.20
C THR A 231 1.41 0.18 -24.41
N PRO A 232 1.89 -0.99 -23.93
CA PRO A 232 1.07 -1.91 -23.17
C PRO A 232 0.68 -1.31 -21.82
N LYS A 233 -0.49 -1.68 -21.31
CA LYS A 233 -1.07 -1.18 -20.07
C LYS A 233 -0.07 -1.29 -18.90
N GLU A 234 0.63 -2.41 -18.81
CA GLU A 234 1.59 -2.68 -17.75
C GLU A 234 2.79 -1.74 -17.78
N ALA A 235 3.25 -1.36 -18.97
CA ALA A 235 4.33 -0.38 -19.12
C ALA A 235 3.87 1.02 -18.72
N VAL A 236 2.65 1.42 -19.12
CA VAL A 236 2.05 2.70 -18.68
C VAL A 236 1.96 2.77 -17.15
N CYS A 237 1.47 1.69 -16.54
CA CYS A 237 1.35 1.56 -15.09
C CYS A 237 2.70 1.65 -14.38
N GLN A 238 3.72 0.94 -14.86
CA GLN A 238 5.06 0.95 -14.28
C GLN A 238 5.74 2.32 -14.42
N VAL A 239 5.62 2.94 -15.59
CA VAL A 239 6.14 4.28 -15.83
C VAL A 239 5.47 5.29 -14.88
N PHE A 240 4.16 5.19 -14.71
CA PHE A 240 3.42 6.02 -13.76
C PHE A 240 3.89 5.82 -12.31
N GLU A 241 4.03 4.58 -11.85
CA GLU A 241 4.53 4.25 -10.49
C GLU A 241 5.93 4.83 -10.24
N ASN A 242 6.84 4.68 -11.21
CA ASN A 242 8.22 5.17 -11.09
C ASN A 242 8.28 6.70 -10.99
N VAL A 243 7.42 7.41 -11.72
CA VAL A 243 7.42 8.88 -11.72
C VAL A 243 6.66 9.45 -10.51
N ASN A 244 5.70 8.70 -9.94
CA ASN A 244 4.97 9.08 -8.72
C ASN A 244 5.71 8.77 -7.41
N THR A 245 7.02 8.57 -7.46
CA THR A 245 7.87 8.25 -6.28
C THR A 245 7.90 9.34 -5.21
N GLY A 246 7.43 10.57 -5.50
CA GLY A 246 7.24 11.66 -4.54
C GLY A 246 5.84 11.75 -3.89
N GLY A 247 4.90 10.84 -4.22
CA GLY A 247 3.51 10.81 -3.73
C GLY A 247 3.07 9.43 -3.20
N VAL A 248 1.77 9.22 -2.93
CA VAL A 248 1.24 7.87 -2.62
C VAL A 248 1.37 7.04 -3.88
N SER A 249 2.14 5.96 -3.79
CA SER A 249 2.30 4.95 -4.82
C SER A 249 0.93 4.46 -5.29
N LEU A 250 0.64 4.59 -6.59
CA LEU A 250 -0.52 3.93 -7.17
C LEU A 250 -0.23 2.43 -7.18
N THR A 251 -0.94 1.69 -6.33
CA THR A 251 -0.80 0.23 -6.26
C THR A 251 -1.52 -0.43 -7.44
N VAL A 252 -1.28 -1.73 -7.66
CA VAL A 252 -1.97 -2.53 -8.68
C VAL A 252 -3.50 -2.40 -8.58
N PHE A 253 -4.01 -2.24 -7.35
CA PHE A 253 -5.43 -2.03 -7.07
C PHE A 253 -5.97 -0.73 -7.66
N GLU A 254 -5.22 0.37 -7.56
CA GLU A 254 -5.63 1.68 -8.07
C GLU A 254 -5.72 1.68 -9.60
N LEU A 255 -4.77 0.99 -10.25
CA LEU A 255 -4.73 0.85 -11.70
C LEU A 255 -5.89 0.02 -12.24
N LEU A 256 -6.24 -1.06 -11.53
CA LEU A 256 -7.45 -1.84 -11.84
C LEU A 256 -8.72 -1.02 -11.61
N THR A 257 -8.78 -0.24 -10.52
CA THR A 257 -9.91 0.64 -10.21
C THR A 257 -10.15 1.62 -11.36
N ALA A 258 -9.10 2.26 -11.85
CA ALA A 258 -9.18 3.17 -12.99
C ALA A 258 -9.62 2.49 -14.29
N THR A 259 -9.25 1.22 -14.47
CA THR A 259 -9.65 0.43 -15.64
C THR A 259 -11.14 0.09 -15.58
N PHE A 260 -11.61 -0.44 -14.45
CA PHE A 260 -13.01 -0.85 -14.28
C PHE A 260 -13.96 0.34 -14.22
N ALA A 261 -13.48 1.50 -13.77
CA ALA A 261 -14.25 2.74 -13.82
C ALA A 261 -14.61 3.15 -15.26
N ALA A 262 -13.78 2.81 -16.26
CA ALA A 262 -14.10 3.05 -17.67
C ALA A 262 -15.22 2.14 -18.20
N GLU A 263 -15.61 1.12 -17.43
CA GLU A 263 -16.76 0.22 -17.68
C GLU A 263 -17.88 0.47 -16.65
N ASP A 264 -17.95 1.67 -16.07
CA ASP A 264 -18.93 2.09 -15.05
C ASP A 264 -18.93 1.25 -13.76
N PHE A 265 -17.81 0.58 -13.43
CA PHE A 265 -17.68 -0.21 -12.21
C PHE A 265 -16.71 0.40 -11.19
N LYS A 266 -17.20 0.59 -9.96
CA LYS A 266 -16.42 1.15 -8.84
C LYS A 266 -15.77 0.05 -8.00
N LEU A 267 -14.57 -0.37 -8.39
CA LEU A 267 -13.83 -1.43 -7.70
C LEU A 267 -13.54 -1.12 -6.23
N ARG A 268 -13.31 0.15 -5.89
CA ARG A 268 -13.05 0.58 -4.50
C ARG A 268 -14.24 0.31 -3.60
N ASP A 269 -15.42 0.78 -4.00
CA ASP A 269 -16.66 0.62 -3.24
C ASP A 269 -16.98 -0.88 -3.04
N ASP A 270 -16.81 -1.70 -4.07
CA ASP A 270 -17.02 -3.16 -4.00
C ASP A 270 -16.00 -3.86 -3.08
N TRP A 271 -14.73 -3.45 -3.14
CA TRP A 271 -13.71 -3.94 -2.21
C TRP A 271 -14.01 -3.54 -0.77
N GLU A 272 -14.44 -2.31 -0.50
CA GLU A 272 -14.78 -1.85 0.85
C GLU A 272 -15.93 -2.67 1.45
N GLU A 273 -16.95 -3.03 0.66
CA GLU A 273 -18.03 -3.93 1.09
C GLU A 273 -17.50 -5.32 1.44
N LYS A 274 -16.66 -5.89 0.56
CA LYS A 274 -16.08 -7.23 0.77
C LYS A 274 -15.10 -7.26 1.93
N GLU A 275 -14.28 -6.23 2.09
CA GLU A 275 -13.38 -6.04 3.22
C GLU A 275 -14.16 -5.94 4.53
N ALA A 276 -15.27 -5.19 4.54
CA ALA A 276 -16.14 -5.09 5.70
C ALA A 276 -16.76 -6.46 6.07
N LYS A 277 -17.09 -7.30 5.08
CA LYS A 277 -17.53 -8.68 5.32
C LYS A 277 -16.39 -9.54 5.89
N LEU A 278 -15.22 -9.51 5.26
CA LEU A 278 -14.05 -10.31 5.66
C LEU A 278 -13.48 -9.92 7.03
N LYS A 279 -13.60 -8.65 7.43
CA LYS A 279 -13.07 -8.11 8.70
C LYS A 279 -14.16 -7.88 9.75
N ARG A 280 -15.39 -8.33 9.50
CA ARG A 280 -16.52 -8.13 10.42
C ARG A 280 -16.21 -8.72 11.80
N SER A 281 -16.00 -7.85 12.78
CA SER A 281 -15.50 -8.19 14.12
C SER A 281 -16.47 -9.03 14.97
N GLY A 282 -17.77 -9.05 14.61
CA GLY A 282 -18.79 -9.89 15.25
C GLY A 282 -18.72 -11.37 14.83
N GLU A 283 -18.02 -11.69 13.74
CA GLU A 283 -17.79 -13.06 13.31
C GLU A 283 -16.44 -13.54 13.85
N ILE A 284 -16.49 -14.51 14.77
CA ILE A 284 -15.32 -14.98 15.53
C ILE A 284 -14.15 -15.42 14.60
N TYR A 285 -14.48 -15.99 13.44
CA TYR A 285 -13.50 -16.49 12.46
C TYR A 285 -12.69 -15.38 11.78
N ASN A 286 -13.31 -14.21 11.57
CA ASN A 286 -12.81 -13.14 10.71
C ASN A 286 -11.60 -12.39 11.30
N LYS A 287 -11.29 -12.61 12.58
CA LYS A 287 -10.08 -12.07 13.22
C LYS A 287 -8.77 -12.56 12.61
N VAL A 288 -8.77 -13.71 11.92
CA VAL A 288 -7.61 -14.20 11.14
C VAL A 288 -7.41 -13.39 9.87
N LEU A 289 -8.48 -12.80 9.34
CA LEU A 289 -8.51 -12.04 8.09
C LEU A 289 -8.29 -10.53 8.31
N ALA A 290 -8.04 -10.08 9.55
CA ALA A 290 -7.96 -8.66 9.90
C ALA A 290 -6.92 -7.88 9.06
N ASP A 291 -5.81 -8.53 8.70
CA ASP A 291 -4.71 -7.92 7.94
C ASP A 291 -4.80 -8.18 6.42
N ILE A 292 -5.89 -8.77 5.92
CA ILE A 292 -6.03 -9.01 4.47
C ILE A 292 -6.02 -7.68 3.70
N SER A 293 -5.23 -7.64 2.62
CA SER A 293 -5.15 -6.49 1.73
C SER A 293 -5.93 -6.70 0.44
N SER A 294 -6.22 -5.60 -0.25
CA SER A 294 -6.82 -5.65 -1.58
C SER A 294 -5.94 -6.38 -2.60
N THR A 295 -4.62 -6.36 -2.41
CA THR A 295 -3.67 -7.10 -3.25
C THR A 295 -3.80 -8.61 -3.04
N ASP A 296 -3.87 -9.08 -1.79
CA ASP A 296 -4.05 -10.52 -1.48
C ASP A 296 -5.35 -11.05 -2.09
N PHE A 297 -6.41 -10.24 -2.01
CA PHE A 297 -7.70 -10.56 -2.58
C PHE A 297 -7.66 -10.65 -4.11
N LEU A 298 -7.08 -9.65 -4.77
CA LEU A 298 -6.91 -9.66 -6.23
C LEU A 298 -5.99 -10.77 -6.71
N GLN A 299 -4.98 -11.17 -5.93
CA GLN A 299 -4.16 -12.34 -6.22
C GLN A 299 -5.00 -13.62 -6.24
N ALA A 300 -5.88 -13.82 -5.26
CA ALA A 300 -6.78 -14.97 -5.25
C ALA A 300 -7.77 -14.97 -6.44
N VAL A 301 -8.30 -13.79 -6.81
CA VAL A 301 -9.13 -13.62 -8.02
C VAL A 301 -8.34 -13.99 -9.29
N ALA A 302 -7.11 -13.49 -9.43
CA ALA A 302 -6.23 -13.79 -10.56
C ALA A 302 -5.87 -15.28 -10.66
N LEU A 303 -5.64 -15.95 -9.52
CA LEU A 303 -5.40 -17.40 -9.48
C LEU A 303 -6.58 -18.17 -10.06
N LEU A 304 -7.80 -17.88 -9.60
CA LEU A 304 -8.99 -18.60 -10.07
C LEU A 304 -9.32 -18.28 -11.54
N ALA A 305 -9.15 -17.03 -11.95
CA ALA A 305 -9.35 -16.63 -13.34
C ALA A 305 -8.38 -17.36 -14.29
N THR A 306 -7.08 -17.32 -13.98
CA THR A 306 -6.04 -17.98 -14.82
C THR A 306 -6.14 -19.51 -14.74
N TYR A 307 -6.44 -20.08 -13.57
CA TYR A 307 -6.71 -21.51 -13.39
C TYR A 307 -7.90 -21.98 -14.23
N ASN A 308 -9.00 -21.22 -14.23
CA ASN A 308 -10.18 -21.56 -15.02
C ASN A 308 -9.91 -21.50 -16.54
N ARG A 309 -9.16 -20.51 -17.03
CA ARG A 309 -8.72 -20.45 -18.44
C ARG A 309 -7.83 -21.64 -18.82
N ARG A 310 -6.90 -22.03 -17.93
CA ARG A 310 -6.10 -23.24 -18.12
C ARG A 310 -6.98 -24.48 -18.27
N LYS A 311 -8.00 -24.65 -17.41
CA LYS A 311 -8.95 -25.77 -17.50
C LYS A 311 -9.77 -25.74 -18.79
N ALA A 312 -10.06 -24.56 -19.34
CA ALA A 312 -10.77 -24.39 -20.60
C ALA A 312 -9.91 -24.72 -21.85
N GLY A 313 -8.59 -24.91 -21.68
CA GLY A 313 -7.68 -25.23 -22.77
C GLY A 313 -7.01 -24.02 -23.42
N ASP A 314 -7.13 -22.82 -22.83
CA ASP A 314 -6.64 -21.56 -23.43
C ASP A 314 -5.10 -21.41 -23.43
N GLY A 315 -4.35 -22.43 -22.99
CA GLY A 315 -2.88 -22.40 -22.95
C GLY A 315 -2.28 -21.42 -21.93
N VAL A 316 -3.10 -20.79 -21.09
CA VAL A 316 -2.66 -19.82 -20.08
C VAL A 316 -2.07 -20.52 -18.85
N ALA A 317 -0.88 -20.10 -18.44
CA ALA A 317 -0.29 -20.56 -17.18
C ALA A 317 -1.02 -19.95 -15.98
N VAL A 318 -1.21 -20.74 -14.92
CA VAL A 318 -1.78 -20.24 -13.66
C VAL A 318 -0.80 -19.28 -13.02
N SER A 319 -1.25 -18.08 -12.69
CA SER A 319 -0.38 -17.04 -12.15
C SER A 319 -1.18 -15.94 -11.45
N CYS A 320 -0.56 -15.30 -10.48
CA CYS A 320 -1.11 -14.17 -9.73
C CYS A 320 -0.10 -13.04 -9.58
N LYS A 321 0.86 -12.95 -10.52
CA LYS A 321 1.83 -11.86 -10.52
C LYS A 321 1.12 -10.56 -10.89
N ARG A 322 1.77 -9.44 -10.58
CA ARG A 322 1.28 -8.09 -10.95
C ARG A 322 0.72 -7.99 -12.37
N ARG A 323 1.42 -8.53 -13.37
CA ARG A 323 0.97 -8.54 -14.77
C ARG A 323 -0.40 -9.22 -14.92
N ASP A 324 -0.58 -10.38 -14.29
CA ASP A 324 -1.79 -11.18 -14.46
C ASP A 324 -2.98 -10.55 -13.71
N ILE A 325 -2.72 -9.85 -12.60
CA ILE A 325 -3.74 -9.02 -11.92
C ILE A 325 -4.18 -7.87 -12.83
N LEU A 326 -3.26 -7.15 -13.48
CA LEU A 326 -3.59 -6.02 -14.38
C LEU A 326 -4.36 -6.44 -15.65
N GLN A 327 -4.27 -7.73 -16.01
CA GLN A 327 -4.97 -8.36 -17.13
C GLN A 327 -6.34 -8.95 -16.75
N LEU A 328 -6.76 -8.82 -15.48
CA LEU A 328 -8.13 -9.15 -15.10
C LEU A 328 -9.12 -8.25 -15.85
N THR A 329 -10.13 -8.87 -16.46
CA THR A 329 -11.29 -8.15 -17.00
C THR A 329 -12.33 -7.94 -15.90
N LEU A 330 -13.24 -7.00 -16.09
CA LEU A 330 -14.36 -6.80 -15.17
C LEU A 330 -15.19 -8.09 -15.03
N ALA A 331 -15.39 -8.83 -16.13
CA ALA A 331 -16.10 -10.11 -16.13
C ALA A 331 -15.38 -11.18 -15.29
N ASP A 332 -14.04 -11.24 -15.33
CA ASP A 332 -13.29 -12.14 -14.44
C ASP A 332 -13.50 -11.74 -12.97
N TYR A 333 -13.39 -10.45 -12.66
CA TYR A 333 -13.55 -9.95 -11.30
C TYR A 333 -14.94 -10.29 -10.76
N GLN A 334 -16.01 -9.91 -11.47
CA GLN A 334 -17.39 -10.18 -11.05
C GLN A 334 -17.69 -11.66 -10.90
N ARG A 335 -17.09 -12.52 -11.73
CA ARG A 335 -17.26 -13.97 -11.65
C ARG A 335 -16.65 -14.57 -10.38
N TRP A 336 -15.52 -14.04 -9.93
CA TRP A 336 -14.71 -14.68 -8.88
C TRP A 336 -14.73 -13.93 -7.54
N ALA A 337 -14.96 -12.63 -7.49
CA ALA A 337 -14.79 -11.83 -6.28
C ALA A 337 -15.67 -12.32 -5.11
N ASP A 338 -16.96 -12.58 -5.34
CA ASP A 338 -17.84 -13.10 -4.27
C ASP A 338 -17.45 -14.51 -3.82
N ARG A 339 -17.00 -15.35 -4.77
CA ARG A 339 -16.53 -16.71 -4.47
C ARG A 339 -15.24 -16.68 -3.67
N VAL A 340 -14.30 -15.81 -4.03
CA VAL A 340 -13.04 -15.58 -3.29
C VAL A 340 -13.33 -15.08 -1.89
N THR A 341 -14.29 -14.18 -1.73
CA THR A 341 -14.74 -13.69 -0.42
C THR A 341 -15.18 -14.86 0.46
N GLU A 342 -16.03 -15.75 -0.06
CA GLU A 342 -16.43 -16.96 0.67
C GLU A 342 -15.25 -17.91 0.89
N GLY A 343 -14.35 -18.06 -0.09
CA GLY A 343 -13.13 -18.86 0.03
C GLY A 343 -12.23 -18.43 1.18
N PHE A 344 -12.05 -17.12 1.40
CA PHE A 344 -11.31 -16.60 2.54
C PHE A 344 -12.01 -16.88 3.88
N ILE A 345 -13.34 -16.82 3.92
CA ILE A 345 -14.12 -17.17 5.13
C ILE A 345 -13.95 -18.66 5.45
N GLN A 346 -14.06 -19.54 4.45
CA GLN A 346 -13.82 -20.98 4.60
C GLN A 346 -12.38 -21.28 5.04
N ALA A 347 -11.40 -20.57 4.47
CA ALA A 347 -10.00 -20.65 4.88
C ALA A 347 -9.81 -20.22 6.34
N ALA A 348 -10.48 -19.16 6.79
CA ALA A 348 -10.45 -18.72 8.19
C ALA A 348 -11.07 -19.76 9.13
N GLN A 349 -12.21 -20.35 8.76
CA GLN A 349 -12.84 -21.43 9.53
C GLN A 349 -11.90 -22.64 9.68
N PHE A 350 -11.26 -23.06 8.58
CA PHE A 350 -10.25 -24.10 8.61
C PHE A 350 -9.06 -23.75 9.52
N LEU A 351 -8.56 -22.52 9.46
CA LEU A 351 -7.46 -22.08 10.31
C LEU A 351 -7.82 -22.08 11.80
N HIS A 352 -9.07 -21.80 12.14
CA HIS A 352 -9.58 -21.94 13.51
C HIS A 352 -9.58 -23.38 13.98
N GLU A 353 -9.91 -24.35 13.12
CA GLU A 353 -9.77 -25.79 13.42
C GLU A 353 -8.30 -26.17 13.66
N GLN A 354 -7.37 -25.43 13.03
CA GLN A 354 -5.92 -25.56 13.28
C GLN A 354 -5.43 -24.72 14.47
N HIS A 355 -6.34 -24.15 15.27
CA HIS A 355 -6.08 -23.29 16.43
C HIS A 355 -5.29 -21.99 16.10
N VAL A 356 -5.44 -21.49 14.87
CA VAL A 356 -4.97 -20.16 14.47
C VAL A 356 -6.15 -19.20 14.52
N PHE A 357 -6.20 -18.37 15.57
CA PHE A 357 -7.40 -17.58 15.87
C PHE A 357 -7.34 -16.12 15.41
N SER A 358 -6.16 -15.54 15.20
CA SER A 358 -6.00 -14.11 14.87
C SER A 358 -4.91 -13.87 13.82
N ALA A 359 -4.98 -12.74 13.12
CA ALA A 359 -3.98 -12.33 12.13
C ALA A 359 -2.57 -12.20 12.74
N ARG A 360 -2.49 -11.75 13.99
CA ARG A 360 -1.24 -11.69 14.77
C ARG A 360 -0.54 -13.04 14.85
N ASP A 361 -1.31 -14.12 15.04
CA ASP A 361 -0.79 -15.48 15.22
C ASP A 361 -0.84 -16.31 13.93
N LEU A 362 -1.24 -15.71 12.79
CA LEU A 362 -1.17 -16.35 11.47
C LEU A 362 0.30 -16.53 11.05
N PRO A 363 0.76 -17.76 10.75
CA PRO A 363 2.14 -17.99 10.31
C PRO A 363 2.52 -17.27 9.02
N TYR A 364 1.66 -17.38 7.99
CA TYR A 364 1.85 -16.72 6.69
C TYR A 364 0.53 -16.19 6.15
N GLY A 365 0.42 -14.86 5.99
CA GLY A 365 -0.69 -14.25 5.25
C GLY A 365 -0.70 -14.65 3.77
N THR A 366 0.47 -14.81 3.17
CA THR A 366 0.63 -15.22 1.76
C THR A 366 0.13 -16.64 1.46
N GLN A 367 0.11 -17.54 2.45
CA GLN A 367 -0.44 -18.91 2.29
C GLN A 367 -1.97 -18.94 2.36
N LEU A 368 -2.59 -17.88 2.90
CA LEU A 368 -4.05 -17.73 2.92
C LEU A 368 -4.63 -17.59 1.50
N ILE A 369 -3.88 -16.97 0.58
CA ILE A 369 -4.27 -16.74 -0.81
C ILE A 369 -4.53 -18.05 -1.57
N PRO A 370 -3.57 -18.99 -1.69
CA PRO A 370 -3.83 -20.26 -2.34
C PRO A 370 -4.84 -21.10 -1.56
N LEU A 371 -4.86 -21.02 -0.22
CA LEU A 371 -5.84 -21.73 0.61
C LEU A 371 -7.28 -21.33 0.26
N ALA A 372 -7.55 -20.02 0.14
CA ALA A 372 -8.85 -19.51 -0.28
C ALA A 372 -9.22 -20.00 -1.68
N ALA A 373 -8.30 -19.92 -2.65
CA ALA A 373 -8.53 -20.42 -4.01
C ALA A 373 -8.81 -21.94 -4.05
N ILE A 374 -8.09 -22.74 -3.26
CA ILE A 374 -8.31 -24.18 -3.13
C ILE A 374 -9.71 -24.47 -2.58
N PHE A 375 -10.15 -23.77 -1.53
CA PHE A 375 -11.52 -23.91 -1.01
C PHE A 375 -12.59 -23.57 -2.04
N VAL A 376 -12.38 -22.52 -2.86
CA VAL A 376 -13.32 -22.16 -3.93
C VAL A 376 -13.40 -23.21 -5.04
N GLU A 377 -12.27 -23.82 -5.39
CA GLU A 377 -12.21 -24.85 -6.44
C GLU A 377 -12.78 -26.20 -5.99
N LEU A 378 -12.51 -26.61 -4.75
CA LEU A 378 -13.01 -27.87 -4.19
C LEU A 378 -14.48 -27.77 -3.75
N GLY A 379 -14.93 -26.59 -3.33
CA GLY A 379 -16.29 -26.37 -2.84
C GLY A 379 -16.66 -27.35 -1.71
N LYS A 380 -17.70 -28.14 -1.91
CA LYS A 380 -18.19 -29.10 -0.90
C LYS A 380 -17.20 -30.24 -0.64
N GLU A 381 -16.35 -30.60 -1.61
CA GLU A 381 -15.35 -31.68 -1.45
C GLU A 381 -14.35 -31.36 -0.34
N ALA A 382 -14.08 -30.08 -0.09
CA ALA A 382 -13.17 -29.60 0.95
C ALA A 382 -13.64 -29.89 2.39
N HIS A 383 -14.86 -30.42 2.58
CA HIS A 383 -15.41 -30.80 3.88
C HIS A 383 -15.28 -32.30 4.16
N ASN A 384 -14.80 -33.09 3.20
CA ASN A 384 -14.49 -34.50 3.42
C ASN A 384 -13.26 -34.63 4.34
N VAL A 385 -13.30 -35.55 5.31
CA VAL A 385 -12.23 -35.74 6.31
C VAL A 385 -10.87 -36.01 5.65
N CYS A 386 -10.79 -36.92 4.68
CA CYS A 386 -9.53 -37.23 4.00
C CYS A 386 -8.99 -36.04 3.20
N VAL A 387 -9.88 -35.21 2.65
CA VAL A 387 -9.52 -34.00 1.92
C VAL A 387 -9.01 -32.93 2.89
N ARG A 388 -9.70 -32.74 4.01
CA ARG A 388 -9.29 -31.85 5.11
C ARG A 388 -7.91 -32.19 5.64
N ASP A 389 -7.62 -33.48 5.85
CA ASP A 389 -6.32 -33.95 6.34
C ASP A 389 -5.19 -33.66 5.33
N ARG A 390 -5.45 -33.80 4.02
CA ARG A 390 -4.48 -33.43 2.98
C ARG A 390 -4.23 -31.92 2.95
N ILE A 391 -5.29 -31.10 3.06
CA ILE A 391 -5.16 -29.63 3.15
C ILE A 391 -4.36 -29.26 4.39
N ALA A 392 -4.62 -29.90 5.55
CA ALA A 392 -3.86 -29.68 6.77
C ALA A 392 -2.39 -30.07 6.62
N ARG A 393 -2.09 -31.23 6.02
CA ARG A 393 -0.70 -31.65 5.78
C ARG A 393 0.03 -30.67 4.88
N TRP A 394 -0.59 -30.20 3.79
CA TRP A 394 -0.04 -29.16 2.93
C TRP A 394 0.19 -27.85 3.68
N TYR A 395 -0.80 -27.42 4.48
CA TYR A 395 -0.71 -26.20 5.28
C TYR A 395 0.49 -26.26 6.23
N TRP A 396 0.59 -27.32 7.04
CA TRP A 396 1.67 -27.49 8.01
C TRP A 396 3.05 -27.68 7.36
N CYS A 397 3.12 -28.35 6.21
CA CYS A 397 4.36 -28.42 5.42
C CYS A 397 4.81 -27.03 4.95
N GLY A 398 3.88 -26.18 4.51
CA GLY A 398 4.17 -24.79 4.14
C GLY A 398 4.65 -23.93 5.31
N VAL A 399 4.01 -24.06 6.48
CA VAL A 399 4.35 -23.32 7.70
C VAL A 399 5.69 -23.75 8.29
N LEU A 400 5.86 -25.05 8.54
CA LEU A 400 7.02 -25.60 9.24
C LEU A 400 8.23 -25.72 8.30
N GLY A 401 8.01 -25.91 7.00
CA GLY A 401 9.07 -25.78 5.99
C GLY A 401 9.46 -24.33 5.67
N GLU A 402 8.80 -23.34 6.30
CA GLU A 402 9.03 -21.90 6.10
C GLU A 402 8.99 -21.46 4.61
N LEU A 403 8.12 -22.10 3.81
CA LEU A 403 8.14 -22.02 2.33
C LEU A 403 7.45 -20.77 1.75
N TYR A 404 6.81 -19.95 2.58
CA TYR A 404 6.03 -18.77 2.17
C TYR A 404 6.64 -17.42 2.62
N GLY A 405 7.91 -17.40 3.05
CA GLY A 405 8.62 -16.17 3.44
C GLY A 405 9.27 -15.37 2.29
N GLY A 406 9.38 -15.93 1.08
CA GLY A 406 10.11 -15.35 -0.08
C GLY A 406 9.23 -15.04 -1.30
N ALA A 407 9.78 -15.12 -2.53
CA ALA A 407 9.04 -14.90 -3.79
C ALA A 407 7.90 -15.93 -4.00
N THR A 408 6.78 -15.69 -3.33
CA THR A 408 5.69 -16.65 -3.11
C THR A 408 4.75 -16.80 -4.29
N GLU A 409 4.66 -15.84 -5.21
CA GLU A 409 3.64 -15.84 -6.28
C GLU A 409 3.71 -17.11 -7.15
N THR A 410 4.92 -17.55 -7.52
CA THR A 410 5.11 -18.79 -8.29
C THR A 410 4.69 -20.02 -7.49
N ARG A 411 4.97 -20.05 -6.18
CA ARG A 411 4.59 -21.15 -5.30
C ARG A 411 3.08 -21.18 -5.09
N ILE A 412 2.48 -20.03 -4.77
CA ILE A 412 1.03 -19.84 -4.62
C ILE A 412 0.29 -20.36 -5.86
N ALA A 413 0.71 -19.95 -7.06
CA ALA A 413 0.08 -20.39 -8.31
C ALA A 413 0.21 -21.89 -8.56
N ARG A 414 1.38 -22.46 -8.26
CA ARG A 414 1.63 -23.90 -8.37
C ARG A 414 0.83 -24.71 -7.35
N ASP A 415 0.73 -24.25 -6.10
CA ASP A 415 0.02 -24.96 -5.03
C ASP A 415 -1.47 -25.11 -5.31
N VAL A 416 -2.12 -24.08 -5.88
CA VAL A 416 -3.54 -24.18 -6.29
C VAL A 416 -3.74 -25.36 -7.25
N VAL A 417 -2.80 -25.57 -8.18
CA VAL A 417 -2.86 -26.67 -9.15
C VAL A 417 -2.54 -28.00 -8.45
N GLU A 418 -1.36 -28.10 -7.85
CA GLU A 418 -0.83 -29.36 -7.33
C GLU A 418 -1.68 -29.91 -6.18
N VAL A 419 -2.21 -29.05 -5.29
CA VAL A 419 -3.04 -29.51 -4.16
C VAL A 419 -4.39 -30.02 -4.64
N VAL A 420 -5.03 -29.33 -5.58
CA VAL A 420 -6.31 -29.78 -6.16
C VAL A 420 -6.13 -31.09 -6.92
N GLU A 421 -5.07 -31.22 -7.72
CA GLU A 421 -4.73 -32.45 -8.42
C GLU A 421 -4.43 -33.59 -7.43
N TRP A 422 -3.64 -33.34 -6.39
CA TRP A 422 -3.31 -34.33 -5.36
C TRP A 422 -4.55 -34.83 -4.63
N ILE A 423 -5.47 -33.94 -4.27
CA ILE A 423 -6.75 -34.29 -3.64
C ILE A 423 -7.56 -35.20 -4.55
N ARG A 424 -7.53 -34.95 -5.86
CA ARG A 424 -8.21 -35.76 -6.90
C ARG A 424 -7.42 -37.00 -7.36
N GLY A 425 -6.36 -37.39 -6.65
CA GLY A 425 -5.60 -38.63 -6.88
C GLY A 425 -4.31 -38.46 -7.67
N GLY A 426 -3.88 -37.22 -7.92
CA GLY A 426 -2.59 -36.89 -8.53
C GLY A 426 -1.39 -37.04 -7.59
N ALA A 427 -0.23 -36.57 -8.05
CA ALA A 427 1.02 -36.64 -7.30
C ALA A 427 1.03 -35.70 -6.08
N GLU A 428 1.87 -36.02 -5.09
CA GLU A 428 2.04 -35.19 -3.90
C GLU A 428 2.60 -33.79 -4.27
N PRO A 429 2.06 -32.69 -3.72
CA PRO A 429 2.48 -31.34 -4.07
C PRO A 429 3.94 -31.09 -3.73
N THR A 430 4.58 -30.26 -4.54
CA THR A 430 5.97 -29.84 -4.35
C THR A 430 6.17 -29.18 -2.98
N THR A 431 5.20 -28.40 -2.48
CA THR A 431 5.26 -27.83 -1.11
C THR A 431 5.26 -28.90 -0.02
N VAL A 432 4.55 -30.02 -0.21
CA VAL A 432 4.62 -31.13 0.74
C VAL A 432 5.95 -31.86 0.58
N ARG A 433 6.37 -32.19 -0.65
CA ARG A 433 7.61 -32.92 -0.92
C ARG A 433 8.86 -32.19 -0.43
N ASP A 434 9.01 -30.91 -0.78
CA ASP A 434 10.19 -30.11 -0.49
C ASP A 434 10.23 -29.58 0.96
N ALA A 435 9.12 -29.63 1.69
CA ALA A 435 9.10 -29.16 3.08
C ALA A 435 10.05 -29.98 3.95
N HIS A 436 10.94 -29.28 4.64
CA HIS A 436 11.92 -29.86 5.55
C HIS A 436 12.00 -29.00 6.80
N PHE A 437 12.07 -29.62 7.97
CA PHE A 437 12.30 -28.93 9.24
C PHE A 437 13.58 -29.50 9.83
N ALA A 438 14.60 -28.67 10.04
CA ALA A 438 15.85 -29.10 10.67
C ALA A 438 15.70 -29.06 12.20
N ALA A 439 16.15 -30.10 12.91
CA ALA A 439 15.96 -30.20 14.36
C ALA A 439 16.58 -29.02 15.15
N ASP A 440 17.70 -28.48 14.67
CA ASP A 440 18.40 -27.32 15.24
C ASP A 440 17.60 -26.01 15.11
N ARG A 441 16.62 -25.95 14.19
CA ARG A 441 15.73 -24.80 14.03
C ARG A 441 15.02 -24.44 15.33
N LEU A 442 14.65 -25.41 16.16
CA LEU A 442 14.00 -25.17 17.45
C LEU A 442 14.80 -24.21 18.36
N PHE A 443 16.13 -24.22 18.29
CA PHE A 443 17.00 -23.36 19.12
C PHE A 443 16.97 -21.89 18.68
N THR A 444 16.56 -21.62 17.43
CA THR A 444 16.54 -20.28 16.85
C THR A 444 15.14 -19.68 16.80
N LEU A 445 14.09 -20.47 17.07
CA LEU A 445 12.70 -20.00 17.19
C LEU A 445 12.50 -19.24 18.52
N ARG A 446 12.71 -17.92 18.50
CA ARG A 446 12.65 -17.09 19.73
C ARG A 446 11.48 -16.11 19.77
N THR A 447 10.99 -15.67 18.62
CA THR A 447 9.98 -14.61 18.53
C THR A 447 8.87 -14.97 17.55
N ARG A 448 7.75 -14.26 17.67
CA ARG A 448 6.58 -14.36 16.79
C ARG A 448 6.84 -13.95 15.34
N ASN A 449 8.04 -13.50 14.97
CA ASN A 449 8.34 -13.17 13.56
C ASN A 449 8.52 -14.43 12.69
N SER A 450 8.85 -15.58 13.29
CA SER A 450 8.95 -16.85 12.54
C SER A 450 7.59 -17.50 12.41
N ALA A 451 7.28 -17.97 11.19
CA ALA A 451 6.09 -18.76 10.92
C ALA A 451 6.10 -20.08 11.69
N ALA A 452 7.23 -20.77 11.76
CA ALA A 452 7.36 -22.00 12.54
C ALA A 452 7.14 -21.78 14.05
N TYR A 453 7.55 -20.62 14.59
CA TYR A 453 7.25 -20.25 15.98
C TYR A 453 5.74 -20.13 16.22
N LYS A 454 5.03 -19.38 15.37
CA LYS A 454 3.57 -19.25 15.43
C LYS A 454 2.87 -20.61 15.22
N GLY A 455 3.40 -21.41 14.30
CA GLY A 455 2.91 -22.76 14.00
C GLY A 455 2.98 -23.68 15.21
N LEU A 456 4.13 -23.75 15.90
CA LEU A 456 4.29 -24.55 17.12
C LEU A 456 3.38 -24.08 18.26
N HIS A 457 3.19 -22.76 18.39
CA HIS A 457 2.23 -22.21 19.36
C HIS A 457 0.81 -22.70 19.09
N ALA A 458 0.36 -22.67 17.83
CA ALA A 458 -0.95 -23.17 17.42
C ALA A 458 -1.07 -24.70 17.60
N LEU A 459 -0.04 -25.46 17.22
CA LEU A 459 -0.01 -26.92 17.40
C LEU A 459 -0.13 -27.35 18.85
N LEU A 460 0.58 -26.69 19.78
CA LEU A 460 0.45 -26.98 21.21
C LEU A 460 -1.00 -26.82 21.69
N MET A 461 -1.68 -25.74 21.26
CA MET A 461 -3.10 -25.54 21.58
C MET A 461 -3.99 -26.61 20.94
N ARG A 462 -3.72 -26.98 19.68
CA ARG A 462 -4.47 -28.00 18.94
C ARG A 462 -4.34 -29.40 19.54
N GLU A 463 -3.18 -29.73 20.11
CA GLU A 463 -2.93 -31.00 20.80
C GLU A 463 -3.54 -31.04 22.22
N GLY A 464 -4.28 -30.01 22.61
CA GLY A 464 -5.07 -29.99 23.83
C GLY A 464 -4.35 -29.43 25.05
N ALA A 465 -3.36 -28.55 24.86
CA ALA A 465 -2.74 -27.80 25.95
C ALA A 465 -3.80 -27.14 26.86
N ARG A 466 -3.61 -27.26 28.18
CA ARG A 466 -4.52 -26.75 29.22
C ARG A 466 -3.82 -25.72 30.08
N ASP A 467 -4.46 -24.59 30.34
CA ASP A 467 -3.86 -23.56 31.20
C ASP A 467 -3.53 -24.12 32.60
N PHE A 468 -2.30 -23.87 33.10
CA PHE A 468 -1.81 -24.51 34.34
C PHE A 468 -2.64 -24.16 35.58
N LEU A 469 -3.32 -23.01 35.58
CA LEU A 469 -4.10 -22.54 36.73
C LEU A 469 -5.56 -22.96 36.65
N SER A 470 -6.19 -22.85 35.47
CA SER A 470 -7.60 -23.16 35.29
C SER A 470 -7.86 -24.62 34.94
N GLY A 471 -6.87 -25.31 34.35
CA GLY A 471 -7.01 -26.67 33.80
C GLY A 471 -7.89 -26.73 32.56
N VAL A 472 -8.36 -25.59 32.06
CA VAL A 472 -9.25 -25.51 30.88
C VAL A 472 -8.42 -25.64 29.61
N PRO A 473 -8.86 -26.46 28.62
CA PRO A 473 -8.24 -26.51 27.31
C PRO A 473 -8.17 -25.13 26.67
N ILE A 474 -7.06 -24.83 26.01
CA ILE A 474 -6.85 -23.55 25.33
C ILE A 474 -7.58 -23.59 23.98
N ASP A 475 -8.90 -23.45 24.06
CA ASP A 475 -9.81 -23.29 22.93
C ASP A 475 -10.05 -21.81 22.61
N ILE A 476 -10.92 -21.55 21.65
CA ILE A 476 -11.19 -20.20 21.17
C ILE A 476 -11.78 -19.26 22.23
N GLN A 477 -12.64 -19.78 23.11
CA GLN A 477 -13.27 -18.98 24.16
C GLN A 477 -12.22 -18.56 25.19
N THR A 478 -11.39 -19.52 25.60
CA THR A 478 -10.31 -19.32 26.55
C THR A 478 -9.23 -18.40 25.97
N TYR A 479 -8.88 -18.59 24.70
CA TYR A 479 -7.90 -17.78 23.99
C TYR A 479 -8.21 -16.27 24.07
N TYR A 480 -9.45 -15.89 23.76
CA TYR A 480 -9.87 -14.49 23.83
C TYR A 480 -10.21 -14.03 25.26
N GLY A 481 -10.90 -14.86 26.04
CA GLY A 481 -11.39 -14.49 27.37
C GLY A 481 -10.28 -14.36 28.42
N GLU A 482 -9.20 -15.14 28.28
CA GLU A 482 -8.11 -15.18 29.27
C GLU A 482 -6.80 -14.55 28.77
N SER A 483 -6.83 -13.93 27.58
CA SER A 483 -5.67 -13.29 26.96
C SER A 483 -4.47 -14.24 26.90
N ILE A 484 -4.67 -15.39 26.23
CA ILE A 484 -3.63 -16.39 26.07
C ILE A 484 -2.46 -15.80 25.28
N ASP A 485 -1.26 -16.00 25.81
CA ASP A 485 0.00 -15.61 25.17
C ASP A 485 1.05 -16.71 25.42
N ILE A 486 2.21 -16.59 24.80
CA ILE A 486 3.30 -17.54 24.89
C ILE A 486 4.32 -17.07 25.92
N HIS A 487 4.51 -17.90 26.95
CA HIS A 487 5.28 -17.55 28.14
C HIS A 487 6.37 -18.57 28.43
N HIS A 488 7.43 -18.13 29.12
CA HIS A 488 8.52 -19.00 29.53
C HIS A 488 8.08 -20.00 30.59
N ILE A 489 8.45 -21.27 30.44
CA ILE A 489 8.16 -22.35 31.41
C ILE A 489 9.12 -22.24 32.60
N PHE A 490 10.43 -22.15 32.32
CA PHE A 490 11.43 -21.69 33.26
C PHE A 490 11.56 -20.17 33.10
N PRO A 491 11.17 -19.37 34.11
CA PRO A 491 11.17 -17.91 33.98
C PRO A 491 12.54 -17.36 33.67
N ARG A 492 12.57 -16.30 32.85
CA ARG A 492 13.80 -15.62 32.44
C ARG A 492 14.71 -15.26 33.61
N ASP A 493 14.15 -14.64 34.65
CA ASP A 493 14.89 -14.25 35.85
C ASP A 493 15.52 -15.44 36.59
N TYR A 494 14.86 -16.61 36.59
CA TYR A 494 15.41 -17.85 37.15
C TYR A 494 16.61 -18.32 36.32
N CYS A 495 16.45 -18.37 34.99
CA CYS A 495 17.50 -18.79 34.08
C CYS A 495 18.74 -17.88 34.13
N GLU A 496 18.55 -16.56 34.16
CA GLU A 496 19.65 -15.59 34.28
C GLU A 496 20.44 -15.78 35.58
N LYS A 497 19.77 -16.00 36.71
CA LYS A 497 20.44 -16.25 38.01
C LYS A 497 21.20 -17.58 38.07
N ARG A 498 20.76 -18.59 37.31
CA ARG A 498 21.41 -19.90 37.21
C ARG A 498 22.51 -19.94 36.15
N GLY A 499 22.76 -18.83 35.43
CA GLY A 499 23.75 -18.78 34.36
C GLY A 499 23.36 -19.57 33.12
N ILE A 500 22.06 -19.85 32.91
CA ILE A 500 21.57 -20.53 31.72
C ILE A 500 21.66 -19.56 30.54
N GLU A 501 22.21 -20.04 29.43
CA GLU A 501 22.39 -19.23 28.23
C GLU A 501 21.06 -18.69 27.69
N LYS A 502 21.07 -17.40 27.32
CA LYS A 502 19.91 -16.73 26.70
C LYS A 502 19.38 -17.44 25.47
N ALA A 503 20.27 -18.01 24.66
CA ALA A 503 19.90 -18.78 23.48
C ALA A 503 19.00 -19.98 23.80
N LYS A 504 19.20 -20.64 24.95
CA LYS A 504 18.41 -21.77 25.41
C LYS A 504 17.10 -21.34 26.06
N TYR A 505 17.13 -20.38 26.99
CA TYR A 505 15.90 -20.04 27.72
C TYR A 505 14.90 -19.23 26.88
N ASP A 506 15.33 -18.47 25.86
CA ASP A 506 14.42 -17.67 25.02
C ASP A 506 13.83 -18.41 23.81
N CYS A 507 14.28 -19.63 23.51
CA CYS A 507 13.76 -20.39 22.38
C CYS A 507 12.42 -21.08 22.70
N ILE A 508 11.76 -21.59 21.66
CA ILE A 508 10.40 -22.16 21.73
C ILE A 508 10.32 -23.36 22.68
N MET A 509 11.41 -24.10 22.87
CA MET A 509 11.45 -25.25 23.78
C MET A 509 11.15 -24.82 25.21
N ASN A 510 11.58 -23.65 25.66
CA ASN A 510 11.24 -23.17 27.00
C ASN A 510 9.96 -22.30 27.02
N LYS A 511 9.09 -22.40 26.02
CA LYS A 511 7.87 -21.57 25.92
C LYS A 511 6.61 -22.39 25.70
N THR A 512 5.48 -21.84 26.15
CA THR A 512 4.19 -22.51 26.03
C THR A 512 3.00 -21.53 26.12
N PRO A 513 1.86 -21.82 25.47
CA PRO A 513 0.64 -21.02 25.61
C PRO A 513 0.13 -21.04 27.05
N LEU A 514 -0.05 -19.88 27.69
CA LEU A 514 -0.64 -19.75 29.02
C LEU A 514 -1.48 -18.48 29.11
N SER A 515 -2.43 -18.44 30.04
CA SER A 515 -3.17 -17.21 30.33
C SER A 515 -2.30 -16.17 31.01
N TYR A 516 -2.66 -14.90 30.82
CA TYR A 516 -2.02 -13.79 31.53
C TYR A 516 -2.06 -13.98 33.05
N LYS A 517 -3.16 -14.54 33.59
CA LYS A 517 -3.32 -14.84 35.02
C LYS A 517 -2.32 -15.88 35.49
N THR A 518 -2.15 -16.96 34.74
CA THR A 518 -1.19 -18.03 35.05
C THR A 518 0.24 -17.53 34.98
N ASN A 519 0.59 -16.76 33.96
CA ASN A 519 1.93 -16.17 33.84
C ASN A 519 2.26 -15.25 35.03
N ARG A 520 1.30 -14.47 35.53
CA ARG A 520 1.49 -13.67 36.75
C ARG A 520 1.72 -14.51 38.01
N MET A 521 1.16 -15.73 38.06
CA MET A 521 1.36 -16.62 39.20
C MET A 521 2.72 -17.33 39.15
N ILE A 522 3.19 -17.70 37.94
CA ILE A 522 4.54 -18.23 37.71
C ILE A 522 5.60 -17.21 38.13
N GLY A 523 5.44 -15.94 37.73
CA GLY A 523 6.31 -14.86 38.15
C GLY A 523 7.77 -15.08 37.78
N ARG A 524 8.65 -15.09 38.79
CA ARG A 524 10.12 -15.20 38.64
C ARG A 524 10.68 -16.46 39.31
N ASP A 525 9.79 -17.34 39.74
CA ASP A 525 10.13 -18.47 40.61
C ASP A 525 10.65 -19.65 39.80
N ALA A 526 11.40 -20.54 40.45
CA ALA A 526 11.72 -21.83 39.87
C ALA A 526 10.45 -22.67 39.65
N PRO A 527 10.40 -23.56 38.65
CA PRO A 527 9.26 -24.45 38.45
C PRO A 527 8.79 -25.21 39.68
N SER A 528 9.69 -25.84 40.42
CA SER A 528 9.35 -26.54 41.68
C SER A 528 8.57 -25.64 42.67
N VAL A 529 8.91 -24.35 42.71
CA VAL A 529 8.31 -23.36 43.61
C VAL A 529 6.94 -22.91 43.12
N TYR A 530 6.80 -22.52 41.85
CA TYR A 530 5.49 -22.06 41.37
C TYR A 530 4.49 -23.21 41.20
N LEU A 531 4.94 -24.44 40.90
CA LEU A 531 4.08 -25.62 40.83
C LEU A 531 3.47 -25.91 42.21
N LYS A 532 4.27 -25.86 43.27
CA LYS A 532 3.77 -26.00 44.64
C LYS A 532 2.75 -24.90 45.00
N LYS A 533 3.00 -23.65 44.58
CA LYS A 533 2.04 -22.54 44.77
C LYS A 533 0.72 -22.77 44.04
N LEU A 534 0.75 -23.36 42.84
CA LEU A 534 -0.44 -23.70 42.07
C LEU A 534 -1.26 -24.79 42.78
N GLU A 535 -0.60 -25.82 43.31
CA GLU A 535 -1.23 -26.89 44.11
C GLU A 535 -1.91 -26.32 45.37
N GLU A 536 -1.19 -25.48 46.13
CA GLU A 536 -1.68 -24.90 47.39
C GLU A 536 -2.84 -23.90 47.19
N ARG A 537 -2.79 -23.06 46.15
CA ARG A 537 -3.80 -22.00 45.95
C ARG A 537 -5.13 -22.49 45.37
N LYS A 538 -5.15 -23.61 44.65
CA LYS A 538 -6.35 -24.13 43.96
C LYS A 538 -6.87 -25.44 44.53
N GLY A 539 -6.14 -26.07 45.47
CA GLY A 539 -6.51 -27.39 45.98
C GLY A 539 -6.45 -28.47 44.88
N VAL A 540 -5.62 -28.26 43.85
CA VAL A 540 -5.40 -29.21 42.76
C VAL A 540 -4.34 -30.20 43.23
N SER A 541 -4.61 -31.50 43.11
CA SER A 541 -3.63 -32.52 43.48
C SER A 541 -2.44 -32.48 42.52
N ALA A 542 -1.25 -32.86 43.01
CA ALA A 542 -0.04 -32.93 42.19
C ALA A 542 -0.26 -33.74 40.90
N ALA A 543 -1.02 -34.85 40.99
CA ALA A 543 -1.36 -35.69 39.83
C ALA A 543 -2.16 -34.94 38.74
N VAL A 544 -3.14 -34.11 39.13
CA VAL A 544 -3.92 -33.34 38.15
C VAL A 544 -3.06 -32.26 37.48
N LEU A 545 -2.17 -31.61 38.23
CA LEU A 545 -1.23 -30.64 37.66
C LEU A 545 -0.22 -31.33 36.72
N ASP A 546 0.23 -32.53 37.07
CA ASP A 546 1.13 -33.34 36.24
C ASP A 546 0.48 -33.71 34.91
N ASP A 547 -0.79 -34.14 34.93
CA ASP A 547 -1.57 -34.39 33.73
C ASP A 547 -1.69 -33.14 32.85
N ILE A 548 -1.91 -31.97 33.46
CA ILE A 548 -1.96 -30.68 32.75
C ILE A 548 -0.61 -30.38 32.09
N LEU A 549 0.51 -30.50 32.81
CA LEU A 549 1.86 -30.25 32.28
C LEU A 549 2.15 -31.15 31.07
N GLN A 550 1.74 -32.41 31.11
CA GLN A 550 1.91 -33.35 30.00
C GLN A 550 1.18 -32.91 28.72
N THR A 551 0.03 -32.24 28.82
CA THR A 551 -0.68 -31.69 27.64
C THR A 551 0.15 -30.66 26.87
N HIS A 552 1.15 -30.06 27.52
CA HIS A 552 2.09 -29.13 26.91
C HIS A 552 3.34 -29.80 26.38
N VAL A 553 3.45 -31.14 26.40
CA VAL A 553 4.67 -31.93 26.18
C VAL A 553 5.82 -31.59 27.15
N ILE A 554 5.47 -31.39 28.43
CA ILE A 554 6.44 -31.19 29.53
C ILE A 554 6.69 -32.53 30.23
N ASP A 555 7.96 -32.86 30.43
CA ASP A 555 8.35 -33.98 31.30
C ASP A 555 8.24 -33.57 32.78
N VAL A 556 7.36 -34.25 33.50
CA VAL A 556 7.00 -33.92 34.90
C VAL A 556 8.18 -34.09 35.86
N ALA A 557 9.00 -35.14 35.68
CA ALA A 557 10.11 -35.43 36.58
C ALA A 557 11.17 -34.31 36.53
N SER A 558 11.58 -33.90 35.33
CA SER A 558 12.59 -32.85 35.14
C SER A 558 12.09 -31.47 35.57
N ILE A 559 10.86 -31.09 35.25
CA ILE A 559 10.33 -29.77 35.64
C ILE A 559 10.18 -29.65 37.17
N ARG A 560 9.73 -30.70 37.87
CA ARG A 560 9.63 -30.69 39.33
C ARG A 560 10.98 -30.69 40.04
N ALA A 561 12.03 -31.21 39.39
CA ALA A 561 13.40 -31.20 39.90
C ALA A 561 14.17 -29.92 39.55
N ASP A 562 13.55 -28.96 38.86
CA ASP A 562 14.21 -27.78 38.28
C ASP A 562 15.39 -28.13 37.32
N ASP A 563 15.40 -29.35 36.78
CA ASP A 563 16.42 -29.85 35.86
C ASP A 563 16.16 -29.32 34.45
N PHE A 564 16.70 -28.13 34.19
CA PHE A 564 16.52 -27.43 32.92
C PHE A 564 17.03 -28.25 31.73
N ASP A 565 18.22 -28.86 31.81
CA ASP A 565 18.83 -29.54 30.66
C ASP A 565 18.06 -30.81 30.29
N GLN A 566 17.63 -31.62 31.28
CA GLN A 566 16.81 -32.81 31.01
C GLN A 566 15.42 -32.42 30.48
N PHE A 567 14.78 -31.42 31.08
CA PHE A 567 13.51 -30.87 30.59
C PHE A 567 13.63 -30.44 29.14
N PHE A 568 14.68 -29.67 28.83
CA PHE A 568 14.89 -29.07 27.54
C PHE A 568 15.07 -30.13 26.45
N GLU A 569 15.87 -31.16 26.69
CA GLU A 569 16.12 -32.23 25.73
C GLU A 569 14.89 -33.13 25.51
N LYS A 570 14.19 -33.52 26.58
CA LYS A 570 12.95 -34.31 26.45
C LYS A 570 11.87 -33.53 25.68
N ARG A 571 11.75 -32.24 25.97
CA ARG A 571 10.79 -31.35 25.29
C ARG A 571 11.17 -31.12 23.83
N ARG A 572 12.47 -31.03 23.51
CA ARG A 572 12.96 -31.00 22.12
C ARG A 572 12.43 -32.20 21.34
N LEU A 573 12.66 -33.42 21.85
CA LEU A 573 12.22 -34.66 21.19
C LEU A 573 10.69 -34.72 21.00
N ALA A 574 9.93 -34.31 22.01
CA ALA A 574 8.47 -34.31 21.94
C ALA A 574 7.92 -33.28 20.91
N LEU A 575 8.52 -32.10 20.82
CA LEU A 575 8.17 -31.11 19.80
C LEU A 575 8.52 -31.59 18.39
N LEU A 576 9.65 -32.28 18.21
CA LEU A 576 10.02 -32.87 16.92
C LEU A 576 9.02 -33.95 16.50
N ALA A 577 8.63 -34.86 17.40
CA ALA A 577 7.61 -35.86 17.09
C ALA A 577 6.25 -35.23 16.70
N MET A 578 5.90 -34.09 17.31
CA MET A 578 4.70 -33.33 16.93
C MET A 578 4.81 -32.77 15.51
N ILE A 579 5.96 -32.19 15.15
CA ILE A 579 6.27 -31.69 13.80
C ILE A 579 6.18 -32.83 12.78
N GLU A 580 6.82 -33.96 13.05
CA GLU A 580 6.84 -35.13 12.15
C GLU A 580 5.44 -35.63 11.81
N ARG A 581 4.57 -35.72 12.83
CA ARG A 581 3.19 -36.18 12.67
C ARG A 581 2.38 -35.27 11.76
N VAL A 582 2.48 -33.95 11.90
CA VAL A 582 1.68 -33.01 11.10
C VAL A 582 2.21 -32.80 9.69
N MET A 583 3.53 -32.93 9.51
CA MET A 583 4.15 -32.91 8.17
C MET A 583 4.00 -34.28 7.47
N GLY A 584 3.78 -35.35 8.22
CA GLY A 584 3.73 -36.72 7.72
C GLY A 584 5.06 -37.18 7.12
N LYS A 585 6.18 -36.76 7.74
CA LYS A 585 7.55 -37.11 7.34
C LYS A 585 8.49 -36.96 8.54
N LYS A 586 9.66 -37.61 8.47
CA LYS A 586 10.68 -37.48 9.51
C LYS A 586 11.40 -36.13 9.45
N VAL A 587 11.82 -35.65 10.62
CA VAL A 587 12.69 -34.49 10.79
C VAL A 587 14.14 -34.98 10.80
N GLU A 588 15.04 -34.23 10.16
CA GLU A 588 16.49 -34.52 10.13
C GLU A 588 17.25 -33.84 11.28
#